data_AF-M4YSI6-F1
#
_entry.id   AF-M4YSI6-F1
#
_cell.length_a   1.000
_cell.length_b   1.000
_cell.length_c   1.000
_cell.angle_alpha   90.00
_cell.angle_beta   90.00
_cell.angle_gamma   90.00
#
_symmetry.space_group_name_H-M   'P 1'
#
loop_
_entity.id
_entity.type
_entity.pdbx_description
1 polymer ?
#
loop_
_entity_poly.entity_id
_entity_poly.type
_entity_poly.pdbx_seq_one_letter_code
_entity_poly.pdbx_strand_id
1 'polypeptide(L)'
;INAMNAHVQSALTQNALKTSLERLSSGLRINKAADDASGMTVADSLRSQASSLGQAIANTNDGMGIIQVADKAMDEQLKILNTVKVKATQAAQDGQTTESRKAIQSDIVRLIQGLDNIGNTTTYNGQALLSGQFTNKEFQVGAYSNQSIKASIGSTTSDKIGQVRIATGALITASGDISLTFKQVDGVNDVTLESVKVSSSAGTGIGVLAEVINKNSNRTGVKAYASVITTSDVAVQSGSLSNLTLNGIHLGNIADIKKNDSDGRLVAAINAVTSETGVEAYTDQKGRLNLRSIDGRGIEIKTDSVSNGPSALTMVNGGQDLTKGSTNYGRLSLTRLDAKSINVVSASDSQHLGFTAIGFGESQVAETTVNLRDVTGNFNANVKSASGANYNAVIASGNQSLGSGVTTLRGAMVVIDIAESAMKMLDKVRSDLGSVQNQMISTVNNISITQVNVKAAESQIRDVDFAEESANFNKNNILAQSGSYAMSQA
;
A
#
# COMPACT_ATOMS: atom_id res chain seq x y z
N ILE A 1 -13.89 86.69 40.59
CA ILE A 1 -13.95 85.30 41.12
C ILE A 1 -15.07 84.52 40.43
N ASN A 2 -16.31 85.01 40.42
CA ASN A 2 -17.44 84.37 39.73
C ASN A 2 -17.18 84.15 38.23
N ALA A 3 -16.68 85.15 37.50
CA ALA A 3 -16.29 85.01 36.09
C ALA A 3 -15.18 83.95 35.86
N MET A 4 -14.19 83.85 36.75
CA MET A 4 -13.13 82.82 36.64
C MET A 4 -13.68 81.41 36.89
N ASN A 5 -14.57 81.24 37.86
CA ASN A 5 -15.24 79.96 38.11
C ASN A 5 -16.14 79.55 36.95
N ALA A 6 -16.91 80.49 36.38
CA ALA A 6 -17.77 80.26 35.22
C ALA A 6 -16.94 79.86 33.98
N HIS A 7 -15.80 80.52 33.75
CA HIS A 7 -14.88 80.18 32.67
C HIS A 7 -14.26 78.79 32.83
N VAL A 8 -13.77 78.43 34.03
CA VAL A 8 -13.22 77.09 34.29
C VAL A 8 -14.28 76.00 34.07
N GLN A 9 -15.51 76.21 34.54
CA GLN A 9 -16.60 75.25 34.36
C GLN A 9 -17.03 75.12 32.89
N SER A 10 -17.04 76.23 32.14
CA SER A 10 -17.32 76.21 30.70
C SER A 10 -16.24 75.47 29.92
N ALA A 11 -14.96 75.69 30.21
CA ALA A 11 -13.84 74.99 29.58
C ALA A 11 -13.89 73.47 29.83
N LEU A 12 -14.23 73.04 31.04
CA LEU A 12 -14.45 71.62 31.36
C LEU A 12 -15.59 71.01 30.52
N THR A 13 -16.69 71.74 30.38
CA THR A 13 -17.86 71.30 29.58
C THR A 13 -17.54 71.23 28.09
N GLN A 14 -16.79 72.21 27.55
CA GLN A 14 -16.34 72.20 26.16
C GLN A 14 -15.39 71.04 25.86
N ASN A 15 -14.50 70.69 26.80
CA ASN A 15 -13.63 69.52 26.67
C ASN A 15 -14.44 68.21 26.67
N ALA A 16 -15.44 68.08 27.54
CA ALA A 16 -16.32 66.92 27.56
C ALA A 16 -17.15 66.78 26.26
N LEU A 17 -17.67 67.90 25.74
CA LEU A 17 -18.38 67.96 24.46
C LEU A 17 -17.47 67.52 23.30
N LYS A 18 -16.22 67.99 23.27
CA LYS A 18 -15.23 67.62 22.26
C LYS A 18 -14.93 66.12 22.28
N THR A 19 -14.74 65.54 23.47
CA THR A 19 -14.50 64.09 23.62
C THR A 19 -15.71 63.27 23.17
N SER A 20 -16.94 63.67 23.52
CA SER A 20 -18.14 62.98 23.03
C SER A 20 -18.28 63.06 21.52
N LEU A 21 -17.95 64.20 20.91
CA LEU A 21 -17.93 64.35 19.46
C LEU A 21 -16.86 63.46 18.79
N GLU A 22 -15.67 63.36 19.39
CA GLU A 22 -14.57 62.49 18.94
C GLU A 22 -15.01 61.00 18.97
N ARG A 23 -15.70 60.57 20.02
CA ARG A 23 -16.25 59.22 20.15
C ARG A 23 -17.38 58.92 19.18
N LEU A 24 -18.33 59.85 19.02
CA LEU A 24 -19.43 59.72 18.05
C LEU A 24 -18.91 59.67 16.61
N SER A 25 -17.88 60.46 16.29
CA SER A 25 -17.30 60.51 14.94
C SER A 25 -16.47 59.27 14.60
N SER A 26 -15.78 58.69 15.58
CA SER A 26 -14.92 57.50 15.40
C SER A 26 -15.69 56.19 15.54
N GLY A 27 -16.82 56.20 16.27
CA GLY A 27 -17.51 54.98 16.69
C GLY A 27 -16.79 54.21 17.80
N LEU A 28 -15.70 54.76 18.35
CA LEU A 28 -14.89 54.11 19.38
C LEU A 28 -14.97 54.89 20.69
N ARG A 29 -15.14 54.16 21.80
CA ARG A 29 -15.07 54.70 23.16
C ARG A 29 -13.64 55.07 23.54
N ILE A 30 -12.67 54.27 23.07
CA ILE A 30 -11.23 54.45 23.34
C ILE A 30 -10.54 54.86 22.03
N ASN A 31 -10.24 56.15 21.88
CA ASN A 31 -9.60 56.70 20.67
C ASN A 31 -8.11 56.91 20.84
N LYS A 32 -7.69 57.27 22.05
CA LYS A 32 -6.29 57.51 22.41
C LYS A 32 -5.96 56.77 23.71
N ALA A 33 -4.68 56.44 23.90
CA ALA A 33 -4.21 55.76 25.11
C ALA A 33 -4.50 56.53 26.42
N ALA A 34 -4.75 57.84 26.31
CA ALA A 34 -5.15 58.67 27.46
C ALA A 34 -6.59 58.43 27.94
N ASP A 35 -7.46 57.81 27.12
CA ASP A 35 -8.86 57.55 27.49
C ASP A 35 -8.97 56.34 28.43
N ASP A 36 -8.23 55.26 28.14
CA ASP A 36 -8.05 54.07 28.99
C ASP A 36 -6.84 53.26 28.50
N ALA A 37 -5.70 53.40 29.17
CA ALA A 37 -4.46 52.73 28.77
C ALA A 37 -4.55 51.19 28.88
N SER A 38 -5.22 50.68 29.90
CA SER A 38 -5.44 49.24 30.10
C SER A 38 -6.40 48.67 29.07
N GLY A 39 -7.54 49.33 28.85
CA GLY A 39 -8.55 48.94 27.87
C GLY A 39 -8.00 48.95 26.45
N MET A 40 -7.19 49.95 26.09
CA MET A 40 -6.51 50.01 24.79
C MET A 40 -5.56 48.82 24.60
N THR A 41 -4.77 48.47 25.60
CA THR A 41 -3.81 47.36 25.53
C THR A 41 -4.51 46.01 25.30
N VAL A 42 -5.61 45.76 26.03
CA VAL A 42 -6.39 44.54 25.87
C VAL A 42 -7.10 44.52 24.51
N ALA A 43 -7.71 45.62 24.09
CA ALA A 43 -8.37 45.73 22.79
C ALA A 43 -7.40 45.49 21.63
N ASP A 44 -6.19 46.07 21.68
CA ASP A 44 -5.18 45.85 20.63
C ASP A 44 -4.66 44.41 20.63
N SER A 45 -4.53 43.76 21.79
CA SER A 45 -4.21 42.33 21.88
C SER A 45 -5.30 41.46 21.27
N LEU A 46 -6.57 41.70 21.59
CA LEU A 46 -7.70 40.95 21.04
C LEU A 46 -7.85 41.19 19.52
N ARG A 47 -7.64 42.43 19.06
CA ARG A 47 -7.63 42.76 17.64
C ARG A 47 -6.52 42.02 16.89
N SER A 48 -5.30 42.02 17.43
CA SER A 48 -4.17 41.25 16.88
C SER A 48 -4.48 39.76 16.80
N GLN A 49 -5.07 39.20 17.86
CA GLN A 49 -5.52 37.81 17.90
C GLN A 49 -6.59 37.52 16.84
N ALA A 50 -7.62 38.38 16.70
CA ALA A 50 -8.67 38.22 15.71
C ALA A 50 -8.15 38.29 14.27
N SER A 51 -7.21 39.19 13.98
CA SER A 51 -6.52 39.26 12.68
C SER A 51 -5.70 38.00 12.40
N SER A 52 -4.97 37.52 13.40
CA SER A 52 -4.16 36.29 13.29
C SER A 52 -5.03 35.05 13.07
N LEU A 53 -6.16 34.93 13.78
CA LEU A 53 -7.15 33.87 13.55
C LEU A 53 -7.77 33.95 12.15
N GLY A 54 -7.99 35.16 11.62
CA GLY A 54 -8.46 35.36 10.26
C GLY A 54 -7.49 34.82 9.21
N GLN A 55 -6.20 35.10 9.37
CA GLN A 55 -5.16 34.52 8.50
C GLN A 55 -5.03 33.01 8.69
N ALA A 56 -5.17 32.51 9.92
CA ALA A 56 -5.16 31.07 10.20
C ALA A 56 -6.30 30.32 9.49
N ILE A 57 -7.50 30.91 9.42
CA ILE A 57 -8.63 30.34 8.65
C ILE A 57 -8.25 30.26 7.16
N ALA A 58 -7.68 31.33 6.59
CA ALA A 58 -7.22 31.34 5.20
C ALA A 58 -6.15 30.26 4.94
N ASN A 59 -5.12 30.20 5.78
CA ASN A 59 -4.07 29.19 5.70
C ASN A 59 -4.62 27.75 5.77
N THR A 60 -5.64 27.52 6.59
CA THR A 60 -6.26 26.19 6.73
C THR A 60 -7.11 25.84 5.51
N ASN A 61 -7.81 26.82 4.92
CA ASN A 61 -8.53 26.63 3.66
C ASN A 61 -7.57 26.35 2.50
N ASP A 62 -6.42 27.02 2.44
CA ASP A 62 -5.37 26.74 1.45
C ASP A 62 -4.82 25.31 1.63
N GLY A 63 -4.54 24.91 2.88
CA GLY A 63 -4.14 23.55 3.21
C GLY A 63 -5.17 22.52 2.74
N MET A 64 -6.46 22.76 3.00
CA MET A 64 -7.54 21.90 2.53
C MET A 64 -7.58 21.82 1.00
N GLY A 65 -7.39 22.93 0.30
CA GLY A 65 -7.30 22.97 -1.16
C GLY A 65 -6.15 22.12 -1.71
N ILE A 66 -4.97 22.21 -1.10
CA ILE A 66 -3.79 21.41 -1.48
C ILE A 66 -4.08 19.91 -1.32
N ILE A 67 -4.66 19.52 -0.18
CA ILE A 67 -4.98 18.11 0.10
C ILE A 67 -6.04 17.58 -0.86
N GLN A 68 -7.04 18.38 -1.21
CA GLN A 68 -8.06 18.01 -2.19
C GLN A 68 -7.48 17.81 -3.60
N VAL A 69 -6.56 18.67 -4.04
CA VAL A 69 -5.86 18.50 -5.33
C VAL A 69 -5.11 17.17 -5.34
N ALA A 70 -4.39 16.85 -4.25
CA ALA A 70 -3.68 15.58 -4.14
C ALA A 70 -4.63 14.36 -4.14
N ASP A 71 -5.72 14.39 -3.35
CA ASP A 71 -6.69 13.29 -3.28
C ASP A 71 -7.37 13.02 -4.64
N LYS A 72 -7.77 14.07 -5.37
CA LYS A 72 -8.38 13.92 -6.69
C LYS A 72 -7.41 13.40 -7.73
N ALA A 73 -6.14 13.79 -7.68
CA ALA A 73 -5.12 13.21 -8.55
C ALA A 73 -4.86 11.73 -8.23
N MET A 74 -4.84 11.34 -6.95
CA MET A 74 -4.70 9.93 -6.54
C MET A 74 -5.90 9.07 -6.94
N ASP A 75 -7.10 9.62 -6.99
CA ASP A 75 -8.29 8.91 -7.48
C ASP A 75 -8.09 8.40 -8.91
N GLU A 76 -7.44 9.18 -9.77
CA GLU A 76 -7.09 8.76 -11.13
C GLU A 76 -6.00 7.69 -11.14
N GLN A 77 -4.99 7.81 -10.27
CA GLN A 77 -3.98 6.75 -10.12
C GLN A 77 -4.62 5.41 -9.70
N LEU A 78 -5.62 5.42 -8.81
CA LEU A 78 -6.35 4.22 -8.42
C LEU A 78 -7.14 3.59 -9.57
N LYS A 79 -7.81 4.40 -10.41
CA LYS A 79 -8.50 3.89 -11.62
C LYS A 79 -7.52 3.25 -12.60
N ILE A 80 -6.34 3.85 -12.78
CA ILE A 80 -5.27 3.30 -13.60
C ILE A 80 -4.81 1.96 -13.02
N LEU A 81 -4.52 1.87 -11.72
CA LEU A 81 -4.09 0.62 -11.06
C LEU A 81 -5.15 -0.49 -11.16
N ASN A 82 -6.42 -0.14 -11.01
CA ASN A 82 -7.52 -1.10 -11.20
C ASN A 82 -7.52 -1.64 -12.64
N THR A 83 -7.36 -0.76 -13.63
CA THR A 83 -7.25 -1.16 -15.04
C THR A 83 -6.03 -2.05 -15.29
N VAL A 84 -4.87 -1.74 -14.69
CA VAL A 84 -3.67 -2.57 -14.76
C VAL A 84 -3.94 -3.96 -14.18
N LYS A 85 -4.61 -4.05 -13.02
CA LYS A 85 -4.99 -5.33 -12.40
C LYS A 85 -5.94 -6.15 -13.31
N VAL A 86 -6.94 -5.51 -13.91
CA VAL A 86 -7.87 -6.18 -14.85
C VAL A 86 -7.11 -6.71 -16.06
N LYS A 87 -6.22 -5.91 -16.66
CA LYS A 87 -5.37 -6.33 -17.79
C LYS A 87 -4.41 -7.46 -17.42
N ALA A 88 -3.80 -7.41 -16.24
CA ALA A 88 -2.96 -8.49 -15.73
C ALA A 88 -3.77 -9.78 -15.53
N THR A 89 -5.01 -9.67 -15.04
CA THR A 89 -5.94 -10.79 -14.92
C THR A 89 -6.33 -11.36 -16.28
N GLN A 90 -6.59 -10.50 -17.27
CA GLN A 90 -6.84 -10.92 -18.65
C GLN A 90 -5.63 -11.66 -19.24
N ALA A 91 -4.42 -11.16 -19.01
CA ALA A 91 -3.19 -11.80 -19.46
C ALA A 91 -2.91 -13.12 -18.73
N ALA A 92 -3.47 -13.33 -17.53
CA ALA A 92 -3.32 -14.58 -16.78
C ALA A 92 -4.19 -15.74 -17.32
N GLN A 93 -5.03 -15.51 -18.34
CA GLN A 93 -5.82 -16.57 -18.95
C GLN A 93 -5.00 -17.37 -19.99
N ASP A 94 -5.15 -18.69 -20.00
CA ASP A 94 -4.44 -19.58 -20.94
C ASP A 94 -4.96 -19.53 -22.38
N GLY A 95 -6.13 -18.91 -22.61
CA GLY A 95 -6.61 -18.60 -23.96
C GLY A 95 -5.85 -17.47 -24.66
N GLN A 96 -4.96 -16.77 -23.96
CA GLN A 96 -4.13 -15.70 -24.53
C GLN A 96 -2.84 -16.27 -25.15
N THR A 97 -2.52 -15.83 -26.37
CA THR A 97 -1.26 -16.16 -27.02
C THR A 97 -0.11 -15.29 -26.48
N THR A 98 1.13 -15.64 -26.80
CA THR A 98 2.28 -14.80 -26.44
C THR A 98 2.20 -13.40 -27.08
N GLU A 99 1.64 -13.30 -28.29
CA GLU A 99 1.48 -12.02 -28.99
C GLU A 99 0.40 -11.15 -28.33
N SER A 100 -0.75 -11.72 -27.95
CA SER A 100 -1.79 -10.95 -27.27
C SER A 100 -1.33 -10.49 -25.87
N ARG A 101 -0.57 -11.32 -25.14
CA ARG A 101 0.05 -10.89 -23.86
C ARG A 101 1.05 -9.75 -24.04
N LYS A 102 1.82 -9.71 -25.14
CA LYS A 102 2.71 -8.58 -25.46
C LYS A 102 1.93 -7.29 -25.73
N ALA A 103 0.79 -7.38 -26.42
CA ALA A 103 -0.08 -6.22 -26.63
C ALA A 103 -0.65 -5.70 -25.29
N ILE A 104 -1.14 -6.58 -24.42
CA ILE A 104 -1.63 -6.22 -23.08
C ILE A 104 -0.50 -5.58 -22.25
N GLN A 105 0.72 -6.14 -22.31
CA GLN A 105 1.89 -5.58 -21.64
C GLN A 105 2.19 -4.15 -22.11
N SER A 106 2.11 -3.88 -23.43
CA SER A 106 2.29 -2.51 -23.95
C SER A 106 1.26 -1.53 -23.40
N ASP A 107 0.00 -1.96 -23.24
CA ASP A 107 -1.02 -1.12 -22.62
C ASP A 107 -0.71 -0.84 -21.14
N ILE A 108 -0.29 -1.87 -20.39
CA ILE A 108 0.09 -1.73 -18.98
C ILE A 108 1.27 -0.75 -18.83
N VAL A 109 2.28 -0.83 -19.70
CA VAL A 109 3.41 0.11 -19.69
C VAL A 109 2.93 1.55 -19.85
N ARG A 110 2.02 1.82 -20.80
CA ARG A 110 1.46 3.17 -21.00
C ARG A 110 0.64 3.65 -19.81
N LEU A 111 -0.13 2.75 -19.19
CA LEU A 111 -0.90 3.05 -17.98
C LEU A 111 0.02 3.44 -16.82
N ILE A 112 1.11 2.68 -16.59
CA ILE A 112 2.09 2.98 -15.53
C ILE A 112 2.82 4.30 -15.82
N GLN A 113 3.16 4.58 -17.08
CA GLN A 113 3.73 5.88 -17.48
C GLN A 113 2.74 7.04 -17.22
N GLY A 114 1.45 6.84 -17.49
CA GLY A 114 0.41 7.81 -17.14
C GLY A 114 0.31 8.04 -15.62
N LEU A 115 0.40 6.98 -14.83
CA LEU A 115 0.43 7.06 -13.36
C LEU A 115 1.64 7.86 -12.87
N ASP A 116 2.82 7.60 -13.42
CA ASP A 116 4.04 8.35 -13.10
C ASP A 116 3.96 9.81 -13.54
N ASN A 117 3.31 10.10 -14.67
CA ASN A 117 3.07 11.47 -15.10
C ASN A 117 2.22 12.22 -14.07
N ILE A 118 1.11 11.62 -13.60
CA ILE A 118 0.27 12.22 -12.55
C ILE A 118 1.09 12.46 -11.27
N GLY A 119 1.88 11.47 -10.84
CA GLY A 119 2.72 11.57 -9.65
C GLY A 119 3.76 12.70 -9.73
N ASN A 120 4.34 12.93 -10.91
CA ASN A 120 5.41 13.92 -11.10
C ASN A 120 4.90 15.32 -11.47
N THR A 121 3.71 15.45 -12.06
CA THR A 121 3.17 16.74 -12.54
C THR A 121 2.17 17.38 -11.60
N THR A 122 1.60 16.63 -10.66
CA THR A 122 0.67 17.18 -9.66
C THR A 122 1.41 18.11 -8.71
N THR A 123 1.21 19.41 -8.92
CA THR A 123 1.86 20.48 -8.16
C THR A 123 0.83 21.51 -7.68
N TYR A 124 1.15 22.18 -6.58
CA TYR A 124 0.44 23.37 -6.12
C TYR A 124 1.44 24.51 -5.97
N ASN A 125 1.27 25.57 -6.76
CA ASN A 125 2.20 26.72 -6.78
C ASN A 125 3.68 26.30 -6.88
N GLY A 126 3.99 25.36 -7.78
CA GLY A 126 5.34 24.81 -7.97
C GLY A 126 5.79 23.76 -6.95
N GLN A 127 5.03 23.49 -5.89
CA GLN A 127 5.33 22.43 -4.93
C GLN A 127 4.76 21.09 -5.41
N ALA A 128 5.61 20.10 -5.64
CA ALA A 128 5.18 18.75 -5.97
C ALA A 128 4.50 18.07 -4.77
N LEU A 129 3.30 17.52 -5.00
CA LEU A 129 2.48 16.93 -3.94
C LEU A 129 2.70 15.43 -3.82
N LEU A 130 2.73 14.73 -4.95
CA LEU A 130 2.66 13.25 -5.03
C LEU A 130 4.02 12.56 -5.21
N SER A 131 5.09 13.31 -5.43
CA SER A 131 6.44 12.75 -5.66
C SER A 131 7.14 12.30 -4.38
N GLY A 132 6.55 12.57 -3.21
CA GLY A 132 7.12 12.28 -1.89
C GLY A 132 7.94 13.42 -1.27
N GLN A 133 8.01 14.58 -1.93
CA GLN A 133 8.65 15.78 -1.37
C GLN A 133 7.74 16.57 -0.41
N PHE A 134 6.45 16.26 -0.41
CA PHE A 134 5.47 16.89 0.46
C PHE A 134 5.45 16.20 1.84
N THR A 135 6.57 16.23 2.55
CA THR A 135 6.71 15.63 3.88
C THR A 135 6.85 16.72 4.94
N ASN A 136 6.23 16.51 6.11
CA ASN A 136 6.28 17.42 7.26
C ASN A 136 5.92 18.87 6.91
N LYS A 137 4.91 19.07 6.06
CA LYS A 137 4.43 20.41 5.73
C LYS A 137 3.55 20.91 6.86
N GLU A 138 3.84 22.11 7.34
CA GLU A 138 3.16 22.74 8.46
C GLU A 138 2.24 23.84 7.96
N PHE A 139 0.99 23.80 8.41
CA PHE A 139 0.01 24.87 8.20
C PHE A 139 -0.20 25.57 9.53
N GLN A 140 0.16 26.85 9.62
CA GLN A 140 -0.10 27.65 10.80
C GLN A 140 -1.61 27.95 10.89
N VAL A 141 -2.26 27.34 11.88
CA VAL A 141 -3.71 27.38 12.09
C VAL A 141 -4.10 28.11 13.38
N GLY A 142 -3.18 28.74 14.09
CA GLY A 142 -3.51 29.45 15.32
C GLY A 142 -2.95 30.85 15.39
N ALA A 143 -3.40 31.60 16.40
CA ALA A 143 -2.96 32.97 16.65
C ALA A 143 -1.56 33.05 17.30
N TYR A 144 -1.09 31.97 17.91
CA TYR A 144 0.20 31.91 18.60
C TYR A 144 1.19 31.01 17.86
N SER A 145 2.49 31.20 18.13
CA SER A 145 3.55 30.40 17.53
C SER A 145 3.35 28.89 17.76
N ASN A 146 3.71 28.09 16.76
CA ASN A 146 3.69 26.62 16.81
C ASN A 146 2.30 25.97 16.94
N GLN A 147 1.24 26.71 16.60
CA GLN A 147 -0.11 26.16 16.46
C GLN A 147 -0.33 25.73 15.02
N SER A 148 0.17 24.54 14.66
CA SER A 148 0.19 24.05 13.29
C SER A 148 -0.40 22.67 13.10
N ILE A 149 -1.03 22.42 11.94
CA ILE A 149 -1.36 21.08 11.46
C ILE A 149 -0.25 20.60 10.54
N LYS A 150 0.24 19.37 10.76
CA LYS A 150 1.22 18.72 9.90
C LYS A 150 0.52 17.85 8.88
N ALA A 151 0.90 17.98 7.62
CA ALA A 151 0.50 17.07 6.55
C ALA A 151 1.73 16.46 5.88
N SER A 152 1.63 15.18 5.56
CA SER A 152 2.62 14.49 4.75
C SER A 152 1.91 13.67 3.68
N ILE A 153 2.40 13.74 2.45
CA ILE A 153 1.97 12.89 1.35
C ILE A 153 3.18 12.04 0.95
N GLY A 154 3.02 10.72 1.08
CA GLY A 154 4.03 9.77 0.61
C GLY A 154 4.17 9.81 -0.90
N SER A 155 5.30 9.28 -1.41
CA SER A 155 5.48 9.14 -2.85
C SER A 155 4.49 8.15 -3.44
N THR A 156 3.84 8.54 -4.54
CA THR A 156 2.91 7.69 -5.30
C THR A 156 3.44 7.29 -6.68
N THR A 157 4.74 7.46 -6.91
CA THR A 157 5.40 7.04 -8.17
C THR A 157 5.63 5.53 -8.20
N SER A 158 5.72 4.96 -9.39
CA SER A 158 5.79 3.52 -9.66
C SER A 158 6.94 2.78 -8.96
N ASP A 159 8.04 3.45 -8.62
CA ASP A 159 9.16 2.85 -7.87
C ASP A 159 8.93 2.75 -6.37
N LYS A 160 8.01 3.55 -5.83
CA LYS A 160 7.75 3.62 -4.39
C LYS A 160 6.51 2.84 -3.99
N ILE A 161 5.62 2.53 -4.94
CA ILE A 161 4.37 1.79 -4.69
C ILE A 161 4.40 0.38 -5.29
N GLY A 162 3.46 -0.46 -4.86
CA GLY A 162 3.29 -1.81 -5.39
C GLY A 162 4.34 -2.80 -4.93
N GLN A 163 4.94 -2.56 -3.75
CA GLN A 163 5.97 -3.43 -3.22
C GLN A 163 5.37 -4.78 -2.81
N VAL A 164 5.91 -5.84 -3.37
CA VAL A 164 5.51 -7.22 -3.07
C VAL A 164 6.76 -8.04 -2.79
N ARG A 165 6.77 -8.70 -1.64
CA ARG A 165 7.78 -9.70 -1.30
C ARG A 165 7.32 -11.04 -1.86
N ILE A 166 8.19 -11.68 -2.64
CA ILE A 166 7.98 -13.04 -3.14
C ILE A 166 9.14 -13.91 -2.67
N ALA A 167 8.80 -15.12 -2.22
CA ALA A 167 9.76 -16.09 -1.72
C ALA A 167 9.37 -17.50 -2.15
N THR A 168 10.30 -18.29 -2.69
CA THR A 168 10.08 -19.70 -3.01
C THR A 168 11.17 -20.56 -2.38
N GLY A 169 10.75 -21.55 -1.61
CA GLY A 169 11.64 -22.55 -1.00
C GLY A 169 12.19 -23.56 -2.02
N ALA A 170 13.22 -24.30 -1.64
CA ALA A 170 13.77 -25.41 -2.42
C ALA A 170 12.75 -26.55 -2.70
N LEU A 171 13.14 -27.49 -3.56
CA LEU A 171 12.36 -28.69 -3.83
C LEU A 171 12.23 -29.55 -2.57
N ILE A 172 11.00 -29.92 -2.20
CA ILE A 172 10.72 -30.73 -1.03
C ILE A 172 10.77 -32.21 -1.43
N THR A 173 11.63 -32.99 -0.79
CA THR A 173 11.84 -34.43 -1.09
C THR A 173 11.57 -35.35 0.09
N ALA A 174 11.31 -34.79 1.28
CA ALA A 174 10.96 -35.53 2.49
C ALA A 174 9.46 -35.40 2.80
N SER A 175 8.86 -36.51 3.23
CA SER A 175 7.49 -36.52 3.77
C SER A 175 7.51 -36.35 5.29
N GLY A 176 6.39 -35.89 5.84
CA GLY A 176 6.24 -35.71 7.28
C GLY A 176 5.12 -34.74 7.64
N ASP A 177 4.89 -34.60 8.94
CA ASP A 177 3.99 -33.59 9.48
C ASP A 177 4.69 -32.24 9.57
N ILE A 178 4.04 -31.23 9.03
CA ILE A 178 4.56 -29.87 8.93
C ILE A 178 3.67 -28.96 9.77
N SER A 179 4.25 -28.38 10.83
CA SER A 179 3.64 -27.29 11.59
C SER A 179 4.52 -26.05 11.50
N LEU A 180 3.86 -24.93 11.20
CA LEU A 180 4.50 -23.71 10.69
C LEU A 180 4.14 -22.52 11.54
N THR A 181 5.14 -21.68 11.83
CA THR A 181 4.95 -20.41 12.51
C THR A 181 5.52 -19.28 11.66
N PHE A 182 4.67 -18.29 11.35
CA PHE A 182 5.12 -17.01 10.80
C PHE A 182 5.54 -16.10 11.95
N LYS A 183 6.79 -15.64 11.91
CA LYS A 183 7.36 -14.78 12.96
C LYS A 183 7.07 -13.31 12.67
N GLN A 184 6.70 -12.56 13.71
CA GLN A 184 6.57 -11.10 13.67
C GLN A 184 5.75 -10.59 12.47
N VAL A 185 4.57 -11.17 12.21
CA VAL A 185 3.76 -10.87 11.01
C VAL A 185 3.34 -9.41 10.92
N ASP A 186 3.17 -8.76 12.06
CA ASP A 186 2.87 -7.33 12.21
C ASP A 186 4.05 -6.54 12.81
N GLY A 187 5.17 -7.23 13.11
CA GLY A 187 6.34 -6.70 13.82
C GLY A 187 6.44 -7.14 15.29
N VAL A 188 5.38 -7.77 15.85
CA VAL A 188 5.35 -8.16 17.27
C VAL A 188 4.83 -9.59 17.44
N ASN A 189 3.75 -9.95 16.77
CA ASN A 189 3.02 -11.18 16.99
C ASN A 189 3.48 -12.31 16.06
N ASP A 190 3.53 -13.51 16.61
CA ASP A 190 3.74 -14.74 15.86
C ASP A 190 2.40 -15.42 15.55
N VAL A 191 2.32 -16.10 14.41
CA VAL A 191 1.12 -16.86 14.01
C VAL A 191 1.51 -18.28 13.67
N THR A 192 1.14 -19.21 14.55
CA THR A 192 1.27 -20.66 14.32
C THR A 192 0.04 -21.20 13.60
N LEU A 193 0.28 -22.04 12.61
CA LEU A 193 -0.73 -22.71 11.80
C LEU A 193 -0.96 -24.15 12.25
N GLU A 194 -2.10 -24.71 11.82
CA GLU A 194 -2.43 -26.12 11.99
C GLU A 194 -1.38 -27.02 11.31
N SER A 195 -1.13 -28.20 11.90
CA SER A 195 -0.20 -29.17 11.33
C SER A 195 -0.79 -29.82 10.08
N VAL A 196 0.01 -29.95 9.02
CA VAL A 196 -0.37 -30.56 7.75
C VAL A 196 0.59 -31.66 7.38
N LYS A 197 0.08 -32.84 7.02
CA LYS A 197 0.91 -33.93 6.50
C LYS A 197 1.28 -33.68 5.05
N VAL A 198 2.57 -33.77 4.73
CA VAL A 198 3.07 -33.77 3.35
C VAL A 198 3.43 -35.19 2.94
N SER A 199 2.71 -35.72 1.95
CA SER A 199 2.98 -37.04 1.36
C SER A 199 2.41 -37.14 -0.07
N SER A 200 2.49 -38.33 -0.68
CA SER A 200 1.91 -38.69 -1.98
C SER A 200 0.46 -39.22 -1.89
N SER A 201 -0.11 -39.33 -0.68
CA SER A 201 -1.48 -39.79 -0.46
C SER A 201 -2.53 -38.70 -0.72
N ALA A 202 -3.75 -39.10 -1.08
CA ALA A 202 -4.87 -38.18 -1.26
C ALA A 202 -5.17 -37.39 0.03
N GLY A 203 -5.51 -36.11 -0.10
CA GLY A 203 -5.80 -35.23 1.05
C GLY A 203 -4.56 -34.79 1.85
N THR A 204 -3.36 -35.03 1.34
CA THR A 204 -2.09 -34.58 1.92
C THR A 204 -1.26 -33.83 0.88
N GLY A 205 -0.16 -33.22 1.31
CA GLY A 205 0.79 -32.58 0.40
C GLY A 205 0.86 -31.06 0.55
N ILE A 206 1.70 -30.46 -0.28
CA ILE A 206 2.00 -29.03 -0.19
C ILE A 206 0.84 -28.16 -0.69
N GLY A 207 -0.06 -28.72 -1.51
CA GLY A 207 -1.32 -28.08 -1.90
C GLY A 207 -2.21 -27.76 -0.69
N VAL A 208 -2.40 -28.75 0.20
CA VAL A 208 -3.16 -28.59 1.44
C VAL A 208 -2.50 -27.56 2.36
N LEU A 209 -1.17 -27.57 2.44
CA LEU A 209 -0.44 -26.57 3.23
C LEU A 209 -0.67 -25.15 2.69
N ALA A 210 -0.61 -24.96 1.36
CA ALA A 210 -0.88 -23.67 0.74
C ALA A 210 -2.31 -23.19 1.02
N GLU A 211 -3.30 -24.10 1.05
CA GLU A 211 -4.66 -23.79 1.44
C GLU A 211 -4.76 -23.32 2.91
N VAL A 212 -4.11 -24.01 3.84
CA VAL A 212 -4.07 -23.62 5.26
C VAL A 212 -3.43 -22.25 5.46
N ILE A 213 -2.35 -21.94 4.72
CA ILE A 213 -1.73 -20.61 4.74
C ILE A 213 -2.71 -19.55 4.19
N ASN A 214 -3.34 -19.81 3.05
CA ASN A 214 -4.28 -18.88 2.42
C ASN A 214 -5.52 -18.62 3.29
N LYS A 215 -6.04 -19.63 3.98
CA LYS A 215 -7.14 -19.51 4.96
C LYS A 215 -6.78 -18.56 6.10
N ASN A 216 -5.51 -18.51 6.49
CA ASN A 216 -4.98 -17.63 7.54
C ASN A 216 -4.33 -16.35 7.00
N SER A 217 -4.44 -16.05 5.69
CA SER A 217 -3.78 -14.90 5.05
C SER A 217 -4.16 -13.55 5.65
N ASN A 218 -5.38 -13.40 6.16
CA ASN A 218 -5.81 -12.17 6.85
C ASN A 218 -5.03 -11.92 8.16
N ARG A 219 -4.55 -12.98 8.82
CA ARG A 219 -3.76 -12.89 10.07
C ARG A 219 -2.27 -12.78 9.78
N THR A 220 -1.77 -13.48 8.76
CA THR A 220 -0.34 -13.54 8.44
C THR A 220 0.11 -12.42 7.48
N GLY A 221 -0.80 -11.90 6.66
CA GLY A 221 -0.49 -11.04 5.52
C GLY A 221 0.14 -11.77 4.33
N VAL A 222 0.21 -13.11 4.36
CA VAL A 222 0.92 -13.94 3.39
C VAL A 222 -0.06 -14.82 2.62
N LYS A 223 0.07 -14.83 1.29
CA LYS A 223 -0.58 -15.79 0.38
C LYS A 223 0.43 -16.87 0.00
N ALA A 224 -0.06 -18.08 -0.29
CA ALA A 224 0.75 -19.22 -0.69
C ALA A 224 0.30 -19.83 -2.01
N TYR A 225 1.27 -20.31 -2.78
CA TYR A 225 1.08 -21.08 -3.99
C TYR A 225 1.95 -22.34 -3.96
N ALA A 226 1.35 -23.48 -4.24
CA ALA A 226 2.00 -24.78 -4.34
C ALA A 226 2.21 -25.18 -5.80
N SER A 227 3.40 -25.65 -6.14
CA SER A 227 3.68 -26.25 -7.45
C SER A 227 4.32 -27.62 -7.28
N VAL A 228 3.66 -28.67 -7.80
CA VAL A 228 4.19 -30.03 -7.80
C VAL A 228 4.26 -30.52 -9.24
N ILE A 229 5.44 -30.37 -9.84
CA ILE A 229 5.71 -30.82 -11.21
C ILE A 229 7.06 -31.54 -11.24
N THR A 230 7.05 -32.80 -11.67
CA THR A 230 8.25 -33.58 -11.97
C THR A 230 8.54 -33.51 -13.47
N THR A 231 9.78 -33.22 -13.85
CA THR A 231 10.19 -33.17 -15.27
C THR A 231 11.38 -34.08 -15.51
N SER A 232 11.37 -34.80 -16.62
CA SER A 232 12.54 -35.57 -17.05
C SER A 232 13.70 -34.65 -17.45
N ASP A 233 14.91 -35.05 -17.09
CA ASP A 233 16.09 -34.21 -17.33
C ASP A 233 16.39 -34.09 -18.83
N VAL A 234 16.14 -35.18 -19.55
CA VAL A 234 16.28 -35.30 -21.00
C VAL A 234 14.94 -35.63 -21.64
N ALA A 235 14.84 -35.40 -22.94
CA ALA A 235 13.69 -35.82 -23.72
C ALA A 235 13.51 -37.35 -23.64
N VAL A 236 12.26 -37.83 -23.72
CA VAL A 236 11.95 -39.26 -23.69
C VAL A 236 12.71 -39.95 -24.83
N GLN A 237 13.53 -40.94 -24.50
CA GLN A 237 14.30 -41.71 -25.48
C GLN A 237 13.51 -42.92 -25.97
N SER A 238 13.93 -43.48 -27.10
CA SER A 238 13.38 -44.77 -27.52
C SER A 238 13.85 -45.89 -26.62
N GLY A 239 12.95 -46.73 -26.14
CA GLY A 239 13.30 -47.78 -25.18
C GLY A 239 12.11 -48.28 -24.38
N SER A 240 12.39 -48.91 -23.24
CA SER A 240 11.37 -49.46 -22.35
C SER A 240 11.50 -48.89 -20.94
N LEU A 241 10.45 -49.01 -20.15
CA LEU A 241 10.48 -48.85 -18.69
C LEU A 241 10.02 -50.16 -18.06
N SER A 242 10.78 -50.66 -17.08
CA SER A 242 10.41 -51.88 -16.35
C SER A 242 9.81 -51.51 -15.00
N ASN A 243 8.73 -52.20 -14.62
CA ASN A 243 8.06 -52.09 -13.32
C ASN A 243 7.85 -50.63 -12.87
N LEU A 244 7.21 -49.83 -13.73
CA LEU A 244 6.90 -48.45 -13.40
C LEU A 244 5.91 -48.41 -12.25
N THR A 245 6.25 -47.66 -11.21
CA THR A 245 5.39 -47.36 -10.08
C THR A 245 5.23 -45.85 -9.92
N LEU A 246 4.01 -45.42 -9.62
CA LEU A 246 3.66 -44.02 -9.43
C LEU A 246 2.75 -43.88 -8.20
N ASN A 247 3.19 -43.11 -7.19
CA ASN A 247 2.47 -42.92 -5.93
C ASN A 247 1.98 -44.24 -5.29
N GLY A 248 2.80 -45.29 -5.39
CA GLY A 248 2.49 -46.64 -4.88
C GLY A 248 1.64 -47.52 -5.81
N ILE A 249 1.15 -47.00 -6.94
CA ILE A 249 0.41 -47.78 -7.94
C ILE A 249 1.38 -48.43 -8.93
N HIS A 250 1.22 -49.72 -9.18
CA HIS A 250 2.04 -50.47 -10.14
C HIS A 250 1.45 -50.40 -11.55
N LEU A 251 2.13 -49.74 -12.47
CA LEU A 251 1.77 -49.64 -13.89
C LEU A 251 2.38 -50.77 -14.73
N GLY A 252 3.40 -51.45 -14.20
CA GLY A 252 4.07 -52.58 -14.86
C GLY A 252 5.09 -52.15 -15.91
N ASN A 253 5.34 -53.03 -16.88
CA ASN A 253 6.33 -52.78 -17.94
C ASN A 253 5.68 -52.01 -19.10
N ILE A 254 6.34 -50.95 -19.55
CA ILE A 254 5.97 -50.20 -20.75
C ILE A 254 7.09 -50.38 -21.77
N ALA A 255 6.83 -51.22 -22.77
CA ALA A 255 7.82 -51.53 -23.81
C ALA A 255 7.68 -50.62 -25.04
N ASP A 256 8.78 -50.52 -25.81
CA ASP A 256 8.85 -49.92 -27.14
C ASP A 256 8.37 -48.46 -27.24
N ILE A 257 8.59 -47.67 -26.19
CA ILE A 257 8.30 -46.24 -26.16
C ILE A 257 9.12 -45.58 -27.26
N LYS A 258 8.48 -44.77 -28.13
CA LYS A 258 9.19 -44.04 -29.19
C LYS A 258 9.81 -42.76 -28.64
N LYS A 259 10.80 -42.22 -29.36
CA LYS A 259 11.42 -40.93 -29.02
C LYS A 259 10.36 -39.84 -28.86
N ASN A 260 10.52 -38.99 -27.85
CA ASN A 260 9.59 -37.93 -27.43
C ASN A 260 8.17 -38.44 -27.11
N ASP A 261 8.01 -39.74 -26.83
CA ASP A 261 6.71 -40.40 -26.68
C ASP A 261 5.75 -40.09 -27.85
N SER A 262 6.28 -40.12 -29.09
CA SER A 262 5.50 -39.80 -30.29
C SER A 262 4.29 -40.70 -30.52
N ASP A 263 4.28 -41.90 -29.93
CA ASP A 263 3.16 -42.84 -29.91
C ASP A 263 2.23 -42.64 -28.71
N GLY A 264 2.53 -41.71 -27.81
CA GLY A 264 1.73 -41.35 -26.63
C GLY A 264 1.60 -42.47 -25.61
N ARG A 265 2.39 -43.54 -25.71
CA ARG A 265 2.21 -44.76 -24.92
C ARG A 265 2.53 -44.52 -23.46
N LEU A 266 3.62 -43.80 -23.17
CA LEU A 266 4.02 -43.50 -21.81
C LEU A 266 3.03 -42.56 -21.13
N VAL A 267 2.66 -41.47 -21.81
CA VAL A 267 1.68 -40.51 -21.31
C VAL A 267 0.31 -41.17 -21.10
N ALA A 268 -0.16 -41.99 -22.04
CA ALA A 268 -1.44 -42.69 -21.91
C ALA A 268 -1.44 -43.70 -20.75
N ALA A 269 -0.35 -44.46 -20.58
CA ALA A 269 -0.23 -45.42 -19.47
C ALA A 269 -0.28 -44.73 -18.10
N ILE A 270 0.37 -43.57 -17.96
CA ILE A 270 0.31 -42.79 -16.72
C ILE A 270 -1.08 -42.15 -16.53
N ASN A 271 -1.65 -41.58 -17.59
CA ASN A 271 -2.96 -40.92 -17.50
C ASN A 271 -4.12 -41.88 -17.28
N ALA A 272 -3.94 -43.18 -17.52
CA ALA A 272 -4.94 -44.21 -17.21
C ALA A 272 -5.20 -44.35 -15.69
N VAL A 273 -4.23 -43.96 -14.85
CA VAL A 273 -4.32 -44.06 -13.38
C VAL A 273 -4.39 -42.68 -12.70
N THR A 274 -4.73 -41.61 -13.44
CA THR A 274 -4.80 -40.24 -12.91
C THR A 274 -5.79 -40.11 -11.74
N SER A 275 -6.93 -40.81 -11.79
CA SER A 275 -7.95 -40.74 -10.73
C SER A 275 -7.47 -41.31 -9.39
N GLU A 276 -6.54 -42.27 -9.42
CA GLU A 276 -5.98 -42.89 -8.22
C GLU A 276 -4.74 -42.14 -7.75
N THR A 277 -3.82 -41.86 -8.68
CA THR A 277 -2.53 -41.24 -8.37
C THR A 277 -2.60 -39.74 -8.15
N GLY A 278 -3.61 -39.05 -8.70
CA GLY A 278 -3.72 -37.59 -8.70
C GLY A 278 -2.71 -36.86 -9.60
N VAL A 279 -2.06 -37.61 -10.52
CA VAL A 279 -0.98 -37.11 -11.37
C VAL A 279 -1.38 -37.18 -12.84
N GLU A 280 -1.19 -36.07 -13.54
CA GLU A 280 -1.39 -35.96 -14.98
C GLU A 280 -0.04 -35.86 -15.70
N ALA A 281 0.15 -36.68 -16.73
CA ALA A 281 1.33 -36.70 -17.59
C ALA A 281 1.10 -35.94 -18.89
N TYR A 282 2.13 -35.22 -19.34
CA TYR A 282 2.20 -34.61 -20.67
C TYR A 282 3.66 -34.44 -21.12
N THR A 283 3.88 -34.26 -22.42
CA THR A 283 5.20 -33.96 -22.99
C THR A 283 5.33 -32.46 -23.29
N ASP A 284 6.50 -31.87 -23.01
CA ASP A 284 6.78 -30.48 -23.38
C ASP A 284 7.26 -30.33 -24.83
N GLN A 285 7.44 -29.09 -25.29
CA GLN A 285 7.95 -28.78 -26.64
C GLN A 285 9.35 -29.36 -26.91
N LYS A 286 10.11 -29.73 -25.86
CA LYS A 286 11.43 -30.35 -25.97
C LYS A 286 11.35 -31.88 -25.92
N GLY A 287 10.16 -32.47 -25.82
CA GLY A 287 9.93 -33.91 -25.73
C GLY A 287 10.21 -34.49 -24.35
N ARG A 288 10.32 -33.67 -23.30
CA ARG A 288 10.50 -34.12 -21.91
C ARG A 288 9.16 -34.51 -21.31
N LEU A 289 9.15 -35.57 -20.51
CA LEU A 289 7.98 -35.98 -19.74
C LEU A 289 7.80 -35.02 -18.56
N ASN A 290 6.58 -34.53 -18.38
CA ASN A 290 6.16 -33.74 -17.23
C ASN A 290 5.01 -34.45 -16.53
N LEU A 291 5.12 -34.56 -15.22
CA LEU A 291 4.11 -35.10 -14.33
C LEU A 291 3.63 -33.98 -13.41
N ARG A 292 2.36 -33.60 -13.50
CA ARG A 292 1.75 -32.55 -12.69
C ARG A 292 0.76 -33.17 -11.71
N SER A 293 0.88 -32.83 -10.43
CA SER A 293 -0.17 -33.16 -9.47
C SER A 293 -1.34 -32.18 -9.63
N ILE A 294 -2.57 -32.71 -9.66
CA ILE A 294 -3.80 -31.92 -9.83
C ILE A 294 -4.24 -31.30 -8.49
N ASP A 295 -4.07 -32.02 -7.39
CA ASP A 295 -4.49 -31.61 -6.04
C ASP A 295 -3.33 -31.17 -5.14
N GLY A 296 -2.10 -31.16 -5.67
CA GLY A 296 -0.91 -30.70 -4.95
C GLY A 296 -0.34 -31.72 -3.96
N ARG A 297 -0.69 -33.00 -4.12
CA ARG A 297 0.00 -34.12 -3.45
C ARG A 297 1.37 -34.38 -4.07
N GLY A 298 2.23 -35.10 -3.34
CA GLY A 298 3.54 -35.50 -3.85
C GLY A 298 3.50 -36.44 -5.05
N ILE A 299 4.58 -36.42 -5.83
CA ILE A 299 4.84 -37.33 -6.94
C ILE A 299 6.04 -38.19 -6.57
N GLU A 300 5.78 -39.47 -6.39
CA GLU A 300 6.79 -40.51 -6.18
C GLU A 300 6.77 -41.43 -7.40
N ILE A 301 7.88 -41.48 -8.12
CA ILE A 301 8.01 -42.30 -9.32
C ILE A 301 9.26 -43.17 -9.21
N LYS A 302 9.11 -44.45 -9.53
CA LYS A 302 10.21 -45.41 -9.55
C LYS A 302 10.03 -46.39 -10.70
N THR A 303 11.14 -46.79 -11.30
CA THR A 303 11.21 -47.87 -12.29
C THR A 303 12.30 -48.85 -11.87
N ASP A 304 12.24 -50.08 -12.34
CA ASP A 304 13.37 -51.00 -12.20
C ASP A 304 14.37 -50.81 -13.36
N SER A 305 15.59 -51.30 -13.17
CA SER A 305 16.58 -51.33 -14.24
C SER A 305 16.08 -52.21 -15.39
N VAL A 306 16.10 -51.68 -16.61
CA VAL A 306 15.72 -52.44 -17.80
C VAL A 306 16.79 -53.49 -18.08
N SER A 307 16.40 -54.76 -18.10
CA SER A 307 17.33 -55.89 -18.28
C SER A 307 17.80 -56.08 -19.72
N ASN A 308 16.97 -55.69 -20.70
CA ASN A 308 17.26 -55.81 -22.14
C ASN A 308 16.87 -54.54 -22.88
N GLY A 309 17.85 -53.86 -23.50
CA GLY A 309 17.65 -52.67 -24.32
C GLY A 309 17.75 -51.34 -23.57
N PRO A 310 17.63 -50.21 -24.29
CA PRO A 310 17.75 -48.88 -23.69
C PRO A 310 16.53 -48.53 -22.81
N SER A 311 16.78 -47.84 -21.69
CA SER A 311 15.72 -47.23 -20.88
C SER A 311 15.18 -45.96 -21.54
N ALA A 312 13.85 -45.81 -21.60
CA ALA A 312 13.23 -44.62 -22.18
C ALA A 312 13.46 -43.34 -21.34
N LEU A 313 13.59 -43.50 -20.01
CA LEU A 313 13.88 -42.44 -19.05
C LEU A 313 14.81 -42.98 -17.95
N THR A 314 15.68 -42.13 -17.43
CA THR A 314 16.67 -42.49 -16.38
C THR A 314 16.67 -41.51 -15.22
N MET A 315 16.65 -40.20 -15.50
CA MET A 315 16.71 -39.14 -14.48
C MET A 315 15.58 -38.13 -14.62
N VAL A 316 15.12 -37.63 -13.48
CA VAL A 316 14.11 -36.58 -13.34
C VAL A 316 14.53 -35.55 -12.30
N ASN A 317 13.91 -34.36 -12.32
CA ASN A 317 14.08 -33.29 -11.34
C ASN A 317 15.53 -32.79 -11.14
N GLY A 318 16.40 -32.94 -12.14
CA GLY A 318 17.79 -32.48 -12.10
C GLY A 318 18.72 -33.46 -11.39
N GLY A 319 18.59 -34.75 -11.69
CA GLY A 319 19.51 -35.80 -11.27
C GLY A 319 18.95 -36.87 -10.34
N GLN A 320 17.63 -36.90 -10.06
CA GLN A 320 17.02 -38.00 -9.32
C GLN A 320 16.90 -39.24 -10.22
N ASP A 321 17.60 -40.31 -9.85
CA ASP A 321 17.62 -41.58 -10.57
C ASP A 321 16.32 -42.38 -10.32
N LEU A 322 15.57 -42.64 -11.41
CA LEU A 322 14.31 -43.38 -11.36
C LEU A 322 14.48 -44.81 -10.80
N THR A 323 15.67 -45.42 -10.93
CA THR A 323 15.94 -46.77 -10.40
C THR A 323 16.06 -46.80 -8.87
N LYS A 324 16.49 -45.67 -8.29
CA LYS A 324 16.56 -45.49 -6.83
C LYS A 324 15.26 -44.93 -6.24
N GLY A 325 14.35 -44.50 -7.12
CA GLY A 325 13.12 -43.79 -6.77
C GLY A 325 13.35 -42.28 -6.72
N SER A 326 12.42 -41.54 -7.31
CA SER A 326 12.35 -40.08 -7.33
C SER A 326 11.17 -39.63 -6.47
N THR A 327 11.43 -38.81 -5.46
CA THR A 327 10.40 -38.19 -4.62
C THR A 327 10.37 -36.68 -4.85
N ASN A 328 9.16 -36.15 -5.10
CA ASN A 328 8.92 -34.73 -5.30
C ASN A 328 7.60 -34.32 -4.67
N TYR A 329 7.65 -33.68 -3.51
CA TYR A 329 6.48 -33.08 -2.85
C TYR A 329 6.22 -31.63 -3.29
N GLY A 330 6.99 -31.14 -4.27
CA GLY A 330 6.83 -29.84 -4.90
C GLY A 330 7.60 -28.71 -4.20
N ARG A 331 7.16 -27.50 -4.50
CA ARG A 331 7.71 -26.25 -3.95
C ARG A 331 6.59 -25.38 -3.41
N LEU A 332 6.88 -24.72 -2.31
CA LEU A 332 6.02 -23.70 -1.72
C LEU A 332 6.54 -22.32 -2.09
N SER A 333 5.66 -21.49 -2.65
CA SER A 333 5.91 -20.08 -2.93
C SER A 333 5.00 -19.24 -2.05
N LEU A 334 5.56 -18.20 -1.44
CA LEU A 334 4.89 -17.28 -0.53
C LEU A 334 4.97 -15.87 -1.11
N THR A 335 3.85 -15.16 -1.03
CA THR A 335 3.73 -13.77 -1.49
C THR A 335 3.17 -12.93 -0.37
N ARG A 336 3.79 -11.78 -0.11
CA ARG A 336 3.33 -10.77 0.83
C ARG A 336 3.19 -9.43 0.12
N LEU A 337 2.09 -8.73 0.35
CA LEU A 337 1.75 -7.47 -0.33
C LEU A 337 2.40 -6.23 0.30
N ASP A 338 3.52 -6.42 0.98
CA ASP A 338 4.38 -5.36 1.51
C ASP A 338 5.85 -5.77 1.27
N ALA A 339 6.80 -4.93 1.69
CA ALA A 339 8.24 -5.21 1.57
C ALA A 339 8.86 -5.93 2.77
N LYS A 340 8.07 -6.31 3.80
CA LYS A 340 8.61 -7.01 4.98
C LYS A 340 9.07 -8.41 4.59
N SER A 341 10.11 -8.90 5.27
CA SER A 341 10.63 -10.25 5.05
C SER A 341 9.61 -11.30 5.49
N ILE A 342 9.60 -12.44 4.81
CA ILE A 342 8.72 -13.56 5.15
C ILE A 342 9.50 -14.53 6.04
N ASN A 343 9.39 -14.35 7.36
CA ASN A 343 10.11 -15.15 8.35
C ASN A 343 9.27 -16.36 8.77
N VAL A 344 9.74 -17.54 8.40
CA VAL A 344 9.02 -18.80 8.57
C VAL A 344 9.90 -19.78 9.35
N VAL A 345 9.36 -20.35 10.41
CA VAL A 345 10.04 -21.32 11.27
C VAL A 345 9.15 -22.52 11.57
N SER A 346 9.77 -23.58 12.09
CA SER A 346 9.01 -24.73 12.61
C SER A 346 8.28 -24.34 13.91
N ALA A 347 7.07 -24.85 14.10
CA ALA A 347 6.33 -24.63 15.35
C ALA A 347 7.01 -25.29 16.56
N SER A 348 7.78 -26.37 16.36
CA SER A 348 8.50 -27.07 17.43
C SER A 348 9.91 -26.52 17.67
N ASP A 349 10.49 -25.80 16.70
CA ASP A 349 11.77 -25.10 16.82
C ASP A 349 11.63 -23.66 16.33
N SER A 350 11.23 -22.79 17.25
CA SER A 350 11.05 -21.35 17.00
C SER A 350 12.32 -20.52 17.18
N GLN A 351 13.46 -21.14 17.50
CA GLN A 351 14.71 -20.45 17.82
C GLN A 351 15.61 -20.27 16.59
N HIS A 352 15.51 -21.15 15.58
CA HIS A 352 16.26 -21.05 14.33
C HIS A 352 15.38 -20.46 13.22
N LEU A 353 15.96 -19.52 12.46
CA LEU A 353 15.29 -18.98 11.28
C LEU A 353 15.37 -19.98 10.12
N GLY A 354 14.25 -20.15 9.43
CA GLY A 354 14.13 -21.07 8.31
C GLY A 354 13.53 -22.41 8.70
N PHE A 355 12.95 -23.08 7.70
CA PHE A 355 12.31 -24.37 7.88
C PHE A 355 12.58 -25.29 6.68
N THR A 356 13.62 -26.12 6.83
CA THR A 356 14.12 -27.01 5.76
C THR A 356 13.07 -28.00 5.25
N ALA A 357 12.11 -28.43 6.09
CA ALA A 357 11.08 -29.39 5.68
C ALA A 357 10.14 -28.85 4.58
N ILE A 358 10.03 -27.53 4.42
CA ILE A 358 9.32 -26.90 3.30
C ILE A 358 10.26 -26.26 2.26
N GLY A 359 11.56 -26.54 2.35
CA GLY A 359 12.57 -25.92 1.50
C GLY A 359 12.91 -24.48 1.88
N PHE A 360 12.48 -24.00 3.06
CA PHE A 360 12.81 -22.66 3.56
C PHE A 360 14.02 -22.66 4.50
N GLY A 361 14.96 -23.59 4.33
CA GLY A 361 16.21 -23.60 5.10
C GLY A 361 17.12 -22.41 4.77
N GLU A 362 18.13 -22.17 5.60
CA GLU A 362 19.13 -21.14 5.35
C GLU A 362 19.80 -21.32 3.97
N SER A 363 19.90 -20.24 3.20
CA SER A 363 20.45 -20.23 1.82
C SER A 363 19.71 -21.11 0.79
N GLN A 364 18.52 -21.64 1.11
CA GLN A 364 17.69 -22.44 0.19
C GLN A 364 16.48 -21.69 -0.38
N VAL A 365 16.24 -20.47 0.11
CA VAL A 365 15.12 -19.63 -0.30
C VAL A 365 15.55 -18.64 -1.38
N ALA A 366 14.84 -18.63 -2.50
CA ALA A 366 14.90 -17.52 -3.44
C ALA A 366 13.90 -16.44 -2.99
N GLU A 367 14.38 -15.30 -2.53
CA GLU A 367 13.55 -14.19 -2.06
C GLU A 367 13.92 -12.88 -2.79
N THR A 368 12.92 -12.10 -3.20
CA THR A 368 13.13 -10.75 -3.73
C THR A 368 11.90 -9.88 -3.49
N THR A 369 12.10 -8.57 -3.50
CA THR A 369 11.01 -7.58 -3.55
C THR A 369 10.89 -7.05 -4.97
N VAL A 370 9.67 -6.94 -5.47
CA VAL A 370 9.32 -6.30 -6.75
C VAL A 370 8.39 -5.12 -6.51
N ASN A 371 8.40 -4.12 -7.38
CA ASN A 371 7.52 -2.95 -7.31
C ASN A 371 6.77 -2.71 -8.63
N LEU A 372 5.94 -1.66 -8.67
CA LEU A 372 5.15 -1.34 -9.87
C LEU A 372 6.02 -0.94 -11.08
N ARG A 373 7.16 -0.29 -10.86
CA ARG A 373 8.09 0.06 -11.95
C ARG A 373 8.68 -1.18 -12.62
N ASP A 374 8.97 -2.23 -11.87
CA ASP A 374 9.54 -3.48 -12.40
C ASP A 374 8.64 -4.12 -13.47
N VAL A 375 7.33 -3.88 -13.40
CA VAL A 375 6.35 -4.33 -14.40
C VAL A 375 6.67 -3.79 -15.80
N THR A 376 7.27 -2.60 -15.90
CA THR A 376 7.64 -1.99 -17.18
C THR A 376 8.90 -2.59 -17.80
N GLY A 377 9.70 -3.29 -16.99
CA GLY A 377 10.95 -3.92 -17.39
C GLY A 377 10.83 -5.42 -17.62
N ASN A 378 11.99 -6.10 -17.56
CA ASN A 378 12.08 -7.55 -17.58
C ASN A 378 12.26 -8.09 -16.16
N PHE A 379 11.43 -9.05 -15.77
CA PHE A 379 11.60 -9.79 -14.53
C PHE A 379 12.79 -10.74 -14.65
N ASN A 380 13.88 -10.41 -13.96
CA ASN A 380 15.14 -11.14 -14.02
C ASN A 380 15.05 -12.58 -13.44
N ALA A 381 16.17 -13.31 -13.45
CA ALA A 381 16.23 -14.68 -12.96
C ALA A 381 15.94 -14.82 -11.45
N ASN A 382 16.20 -13.78 -10.65
CA ASN A 382 15.87 -13.76 -9.22
C ASN A 382 14.35 -13.71 -9.04
N VAL A 383 13.65 -12.83 -9.76
CA VAL A 383 12.18 -12.78 -9.77
C VAL A 383 11.58 -14.08 -10.31
N LYS A 384 12.15 -14.66 -11.36
CA LYS A 384 11.72 -15.97 -11.88
C LYS A 384 11.79 -17.06 -10.81
N SER A 385 12.88 -17.09 -10.06
CA SER A 385 13.10 -18.11 -9.01
C SER A 385 12.19 -17.89 -7.81
N ALA A 386 12.03 -16.64 -7.36
CA ALA A 386 11.23 -16.29 -6.18
C ALA A 386 9.71 -16.25 -6.42
N SER A 387 9.27 -16.18 -7.69
CA SER A 387 7.83 -16.21 -8.07
C SER A 387 7.26 -17.63 -8.22
N GLY A 388 8.08 -18.65 -8.01
CA GLY A 388 7.69 -20.05 -8.21
C GLY A 388 7.58 -20.48 -9.66
N ALA A 389 8.09 -19.71 -10.62
CA ALA A 389 8.11 -20.11 -12.03
C ALA A 389 9.08 -21.28 -12.30
N ASN A 390 10.13 -21.39 -11.48
CA ASN A 390 11.06 -22.52 -11.51
C ASN A 390 10.55 -23.66 -10.60
N TYR A 391 9.65 -24.48 -11.12
CA TYR A 391 9.05 -25.57 -10.33
C TYR A 391 10.01 -26.73 -10.00
N ASN A 392 11.10 -26.91 -10.76
CA ASN A 392 12.17 -27.86 -10.45
C ASN A 392 13.53 -27.41 -11.03
N ALA A 393 14.61 -28.16 -10.72
CA ALA A 393 15.97 -27.83 -11.14
C ALA A 393 16.15 -27.88 -12.68
N VAL A 394 15.41 -28.75 -13.37
CA VAL A 394 15.45 -28.87 -14.84
C VAL A 394 15.02 -27.57 -15.52
N ILE A 395 13.99 -26.90 -15.00
CA ILE A 395 13.50 -25.61 -15.52
C ILE A 395 14.31 -24.41 -15.04
N ALA A 396 14.93 -24.53 -13.87
CA ALA A 396 15.84 -23.51 -13.35
C ALA A 396 17.14 -23.38 -14.17
N SER A 397 17.45 -24.37 -15.02
CA SER A 397 18.66 -24.37 -15.83
C SER A 397 18.79 -23.15 -16.76
N GLY A 398 20.00 -22.58 -16.83
CA GLY A 398 20.34 -21.52 -17.79
C GLY A 398 20.03 -20.08 -17.37
N ASN A 399 19.75 -19.81 -16.09
CA ASN A 399 19.59 -18.47 -15.50
C ASN A 399 18.69 -17.51 -16.32
N GLN A 400 17.61 -18.06 -16.87
CA GLN A 400 16.73 -17.34 -17.80
C GLN A 400 15.83 -16.34 -17.05
N SER A 401 15.53 -15.23 -17.72
CA SER A 401 14.51 -14.25 -17.30
C SER A 401 13.10 -14.86 -17.33
N LEU A 402 12.18 -14.33 -16.52
CA LEU A 402 10.76 -14.69 -16.58
C LEU A 402 10.05 -14.02 -17.77
N GLY A 403 10.61 -12.94 -18.32
CA GLY A 403 10.00 -12.12 -19.37
C GLY A 403 9.56 -10.74 -18.87
N SER A 404 8.99 -9.93 -19.76
CA SER A 404 8.51 -8.59 -19.40
C SER A 404 7.10 -8.66 -18.82
N GLY A 405 6.91 -8.15 -17.61
CA GLY A 405 5.61 -8.02 -16.93
C GLY A 405 4.67 -9.21 -17.14
N VAL A 406 3.56 -9.00 -17.84
CA VAL A 406 2.46 -9.98 -18.02
C VAL A 406 2.63 -10.93 -19.20
N THR A 407 3.80 -10.94 -19.86
CA THR A 407 4.05 -11.80 -21.05
C THR A 407 4.05 -13.30 -20.74
N THR A 408 4.12 -13.68 -19.46
CA THR A 408 4.00 -15.07 -19.00
C THR A 408 2.91 -15.20 -17.94
N LEU A 409 2.41 -16.43 -17.74
CA LEU A 409 1.35 -16.69 -16.74
C LEU A 409 1.78 -16.30 -15.34
N ARG A 410 2.99 -16.71 -14.95
CA ARG A 410 3.59 -16.37 -13.65
C ARG A 410 3.86 -14.88 -13.53
N GLY A 411 4.36 -14.24 -14.58
CA GLY A 411 4.55 -12.79 -14.61
C GLY A 411 3.24 -12.04 -14.40
N ALA A 412 2.16 -12.45 -15.07
CA ALA A 412 0.83 -11.87 -14.90
C ALA A 412 0.31 -11.98 -13.47
N MET A 413 0.48 -13.14 -12.81
CA MET A 413 0.12 -13.32 -11.40
C MET A 413 0.89 -12.38 -10.48
N VAL A 414 2.20 -12.23 -10.68
CA VAL A 414 3.03 -11.28 -9.91
C VAL A 414 2.55 -9.85 -10.12
N VAL A 415 2.19 -9.45 -11.35
CA VAL A 415 1.66 -8.10 -11.63
C VAL A 415 0.31 -7.86 -10.96
N ILE A 416 -0.56 -8.88 -10.83
CA ILE A 416 -1.83 -8.77 -10.09
C ILE A 416 -1.55 -8.42 -8.62
N ASP A 417 -0.62 -9.13 -7.97
CA ASP A 417 -0.26 -8.85 -6.58
C ASP A 417 0.43 -7.47 -6.43
N ILE A 418 1.30 -7.07 -7.38
CA ILE A 418 1.92 -5.74 -7.41
C ILE A 418 0.86 -4.64 -7.50
N ALA A 419 -0.12 -4.79 -8.40
CA ALA A 419 -1.21 -3.83 -8.54
C ALA A 419 -2.10 -3.80 -7.29
N GLU A 420 -2.36 -4.95 -6.65
CA GLU A 420 -3.11 -5.01 -5.39
C GLU A 420 -2.37 -4.30 -4.25
N SER A 421 -1.07 -4.52 -4.12
CA SER A 421 -0.21 -3.82 -3.15
C SER A 421 -0.21 -2.31 -3.41
N ALA A 422 -0.09 -1.89 -4.68
CA ALA A 422 -0.09 -0.47 -5.05
C ALA A 422 -1.41 0.21 -4.67
N MET A 423 -2.55 -0.42 -4.95
CA MET A 423 -3.86 0.10 -4.57
C MET A 423 -3.98 0.23 -3.04
N LYS A 424 -3.62 -0.81 -2.27
CA LYS A 424 -3.65 -0.75 -0.80
C LYS A 424 -2.78 0.38 -0.24
N MET A 425 -1.61 0.61 -0.83
CA MET A 425 -0.73 1.70 -0.43
C MET A 425 -1.35 3.08 -0.73
N LEU A 426 -1.94 3.27 -1.91
CA LEU A 426 -2.62 4.53 -2.24
C LEU A 426 -3.88 4.74 -1.39
N ASP A 427 -4.68 3.71 -1.14
CA ASP A 427 -5.84 3.78 -0.26
C ASP A 427 -5.45 4.21 1.16
N LYS A 428 -4.31 3.70 1.68
CA LYS A 428 -3.77 4.15 2.96
C LYS A 428 -3.40 5.64 2.92
N VAL A 429 -2.70 6.09 1.89
CA VAL A 429 -2.32 7.51 1.76
C VAL A 429 -3.56 8.40 1.66
N ARG A 430 -4.58 8.00 0.89
CA ARG A 430 -5.86 8.74 0.80
C ARG A 430 -6.61 8.76 2.14
N SER A 431 -6.61 7.66 2.88
CA SER A 431 -7.17 7.60 4.23
C SER A 431 -6.46 8.58 5.17
N ASP A 432 -5.12 8.63 5.12
CA ASP A 432 -4.32 9.58 5.91
C ASP A 432 -4.67 11.03 5.50
N LEU A 433 -4.82 11.33 4.20
CA LEU A 433 -5.25 12.65 3.72
C LEU A 433 -6.66 13.03 4.17
N GLY A 434 -7.61 12.11 4.12
CA GLY A 434 -8.97 12.31 4.61
C GLY A 434 -9.01 12.62 6.11
N SER A 435 -8.13 11.99 6.89
CA SER A 435 -8.00 12.29 8.32
C SER A 435 -7.50 13.71 8.59
N VAL A 436 -6.48 14.17 7.83
CA VAL A 436 -5.95 15.54 7.90
C VAL A 436 -7.01 16.55 7.47
N GLN A 437 -7.77 16.26 6.41
CA GLN A 437 -8.87 17.12 5.96
C GLN A 437 -9.95 17.28 7.04
N ASN A 438 -10.34 16.19 7.70
CA ASN A 438 -11.31 16.24 8.80
C ASN A 438 -10.79 17.07 9.98
N GLN A 439 -9.51 16.93 10.31
CA GLN A 439 -8.86 17.76 11.34
C GLN A 439 -8.90 19.24 10.96
N MET A 440 -8.57 19.58 9.71
CA MET A 440 -8.62 20.96 9.21
C MET A 440 -10.04 21.54 9.27
N ILE A 441 -11.07 20.80 8.87
CA ILE A 441 -12.47 21.24 8.94
C ILE A 441 -12.88 21.55 10.38
N SER A 442 -12.59 20.64 11.32
CA SER A 442 -12.89 20.85 12.74
C SER A 442 -12.16 22.08 13.30
N THR A 443 -10.90 22.26 12.90
CA THR A 443 -10.06 23.38 13.31
C THR A 443 -10.60 24.72 12.78
N VAL A 444 -10.98 24.79 11.50
CA VAL A 444 -11.61 25.99 10.90
C VAL A 444 -12.89 26.36 11.63
N ASN A 445 -13.76 25.38 11.91
CA ASN A 445 -15.02 25.63 12.62
C ASN A 445 -14.76 26.20 14.01
N ASN A 446 -13.80 25.65 14.75
CA ASN A 446 -13.43 26.15 16.08
C ASN A 446 -12.86 27.58 16.01
N ILE A 447 -11.86 27.81 15.15
CA ILE A 447 -11.19 29.10 15.03
C ILE A 447 -12.15 30.18 14.53
N SER A 448 -13.09 29.85 13.65
CA SER A 448 -14.11 30.79 13.18
C SER A 448 -14.99 31.27 14.33
N ILE A 449 -15.43 30.35 15.20
CA ILE A 449 -16.19 30.70 16.41
C ILE A 449 -15.33 31.54 17.36
N THR A 450 -14.07 31.14 17.59
CA THR A 450 -13.14 31.90 18.44
C THR A 450 -12.90 33.30 17.89
N GLN A 451 -12.71 33.46 16.58
CA GLN A 451 -12.51 34.76 15.94
C GLN A 451 -13.71 35.68 16.16
N VAL A 452 -14.93 35.17 15.96
CA VAL A 452 -16.15 35.94 16.20
C VAL A 452 -16.26 36.38 17.66
N ASN A 453 -16.00 35.46 18.60
CA ASN A 453 -16.07 35.78 20.03
C ASN A 453 -14.97 36.76 20.49
N VAL A 454 -13.74 36.61 19.99
CA VAL A 454 -12.64 37.53 20.28
C VAL A 454 -12.94 38.92 19.71
N LYS A 455 -13.51 38.99 18.51
CA LYS A 455 -13.93 40.25 17.88
C LYS A 455 -15.09 40.91 18.63
N ALA A 456 -16.05 40.13 19.13
CA ALA A 456 -17.13 40.64 19.98
C ALA A 456 -16.60 41.18 21.32
N ALA A 457 -15.66 40.47 21.94
CA ALA A 457 -15.01 40.93 23.18
C ALA A 457 -14.17 42.20 22.96
N GLU A 458 -13.49 42.32 21.81
CA GLU A 458 -12.77 43.56 21.43
C GLU A 458 -13.74 44.74 21.26
N SER A 459 -14.84 44.53 20.54
CA SER A 459 -15.89 45.52 20.32
C SER A 459 -16.48 46.03 21.64
N GLN A 460 -16.76 45.16 22.61
CA GLN A 460 -17.28 45.56 23.93
C GLN A 460 -16.32 46.48 24.72
N ILE A 461 -15.01 46.39 24.45
CA ILE A 461 -14.00 47.22 25.09
C ILE A 461 -13.82 48.53 24.31
N ARG A 462 -13.76 48.46 22.98
CA ARG A 462 -13.29 49.54 22.13
C ARG A 462 -14.40 50.38 21.53
N ASP A 463 -15.53 49.78 21.16
CA ASP A 463 -16.61 50.46 20.46
C ASP A 463 -17.46 51.29 21.42
N VAL A 464 -18.09 52.34 20.90
CA VAL A 464 -18.98 53.20 21.67
C VAL A 464 -20.43 52.73 21.54
N ASP A 465 -21.18 52.76 22.64
CA ASP A 465 -22.63 52.69 22.58
C ASP A 465 -23.17 54.04 22.10
N PHE A 466 -23.62 54.09 20.85
CA PHE A 466 -24.16 55.30 20.24
C PHE A 466 -25.36 55.88 21.00
N ALA A 467 -26.19 55.05 21.65
CA ALA A 467 -27.34 55.54 22.40
C ALA A 467 -26.90 56.32 23.64
N GLU A 468 -25.94 55.76 24.39
CA GLU A 468 -25.38 56.40 25.58
C GLU A 468 -24.57 57.65 25.22
N GLU A 469 -23.68 57.57 24.22
CA GLU A 469 -22.83 58.69 23.85
C GLU A 469 -23.62 59.83 23.19
N SER A 470 -24.71 59.55 22.47
CA SER A 470 -25.63 60.58 21.97
C SER A 470 -26.35 61.32 23.10
N ALA A 471 -26.74 60.62 24.17
CA ALA A 471 -27.33 61.25 25.35
C ALA A 471 -26.29 62.13 26.08
N ASN A 472 -25.05 61.65 26.22
CA ASN A 472 -23.95 62.42 26.81
C ASN A 472 -23.60 63.66 25.98
N PHE A 473 -23.55 63.55 24.65
CA PHE A 473 -23.33 64.67 23.74
C PHE A 473 -24.44 65.73 23.89
N ASN A 474 -25.71 65.32 23.86
CA ASN A 474 -26.84 66.23 24.02
C ASN A 474 -26.83 66.94 25.38
N LYS A 475 -26.54 66.21 26.46
CA LYS A 475 -26.36 66.78 27.81
C LYS A 475 -25.24 67.82 27.84
N ASN A 476 -24.07 67.48 27.30
CA ASN A 476 -22.90 68.38 27.28
C ASN A 476 -23.14 69.61 26.39
N ASN A 477 -23.91 69.46 25.30
CA ASN A 477 -24.30 70.58 24.43
C ASN A 477 -25.24 71.56 25.15
N ILE A 478 -26.25 71.05 25.86
CA ILE A 478 -27.16 71.88 26.68
C ILE A 478 -26.40 72.58 27.81
N LEU A 479 -25.46 71.87 28.46
CA LEU A 479 -24.60 72.45 29.51
C LEU A 479 -23.65 73.51 28.94
N ALA A 480 -23.11 73.32 27.74
CA ALA A 480 -22.26 74.31 27.08
C ALA A 480 -23.03 75.60 26.75
N GLN A 481 -24.27 75.47 26.26
CA GLN A 481 -25.17 76.62 26.02
C GLN A 481 -25.51 77.35 27.32
N SER A 482 -25.83 76.61 28.38
CA SER A 482 -26.15 77.15 29.71
C SER A 482 -24.93 77.81 30.38
N GLY A 483 -23.74 77.23 30.22
CA GLY A 483 -22.47 77.79 30.69
C GLY A 483 -22.09 79.08 29.96
N SER A 484 -22.35 79.16 28.65
CA SER A 484 -22.17 80.40 27.87
C SER A 484 -23.08 81.51 28.37
N TYR A 485 -24.33 81.19 28.71
CA TYR A 485 -25.28 82.14 29.28
C TYR A 485 -24.84 82.61 30.67
N ALA A 486 -24.41 81.70 31.55
CA ALA A 486 -23.91 82.03 32.88
C ALA A 486 -22.64 82.92 32.83
N MET A 487 -21.72 82.67 31.88
CA MET A 487 -20.56 83.57 31.64
C MET A 487 -20.96 84.95 31.13
N SER A 488 -22.06 85.05 30.38
CA SER A 488 -22.60 86.34 29.93
C SER A 488 -23.25 87.15 31.06
N GLN A 489 -23.57 86.51 32.20
CA GLN A 489 -24.23 87.14 33.35
C GLN A 489 -23.31 87.35 34.57
N ALA A 490 -22.18 86.65 34.64
CA ALA A 490 -21.21 86.70 35.74
C ALA A 490 -20.09 87.71 35.48
#